data_AF-A0A8T3EB20-F1
#
_entry.id   AF-A0A8T3EB20-F1
#
_cell.length_a   1.000
_cell.length_b   1.000
_cell.length_c   1.000
_cell.angle_alpha   90.00
_cell.angle_beta   90.00
_cell.angle_gamma   90.00
#
_symmetry.space_group_name_H-M   'P 1'
#
loop_
_entity.id
_entity.type
_entity.pdbx_description
1 polymer ?
#
loop_
_entity_poly.entity_id
_entity_poly.type
_entity_poly.pdbx_seq_one_letter_code
_entity_poly.pdbx_strand_id
1 'polypeptide(L)'
;MLDIPALVRTNGLRRSWTEEEEEDGEEALAYGGVRVVPAEHLTPFPCGLFHKLQVNLCRWSHQQKPEDDDVRLWANGVRLSQGRAEVLVLLVNHGQGVELRVRGPDSERASCYMLLDLISSMVDGLLATTLPGLMTVKHYLSPQQLREHHEPIMVYQPRDFFRAQTQRETSLANTMAGYKESFSSILTFGCTEVYQQASLGADIHASDISLLARRKLCRLLDPPDAMGKDWCLLAMNLGLTELVAKFSTTNGTPGEEGASLPSPMALLLREWSGRPDSTVGILLAKLRELGRRDAADFLLKVSPVFRVSPEGASQESYRTICNGGTSHNSISSVISR
;
A
#
# COMPACT_ATOMS: atom_id res chain seq x y z
N MET A 1 -5.74 -31.21 7.72
CA MET A 1 -4.44 -31.69 7.19
C MET A 1 -3.45 -30.53 7.35
N LEU A 2 -2.21 -30.75 7.78
CA LEU A 2 -1.23 -29.65 7.92
C LEU A 2 -0.72 -29.30 6.52
N ASP A 3 -1.38 -28.36 5.85
CA ASP A 3 -0.89 -27.87 4.57
C ASP A 3 0.39 -27.07 4.79
N ILE A 4 1.52 -27.63 4.35
CA ILE A 4 2.81 -26.96 4.38
C ILE A 4 2.90 -26.16 3.07
N PRO A 5 2.77 -24.82 3.09
CA PRO A 5 2.64 -24.06 1.83
C PRO A 5 3.83 -24.22 0.89
N ALA A 6 5.03 -24.41 1.44
CA ALA A 6 6.25 -24.68 0.68
C ALA A 6 6.27 -26.03 -0.07
N LEU A 7 5.37 -26.96 0.26
CA LEU A 7 5.26 -28.27 -0.38
C LEU A 7 4.06 -28.38 -1.32
N VAL A 8 3.26 -27.32 -1.42
CA VAL A 8 2.11 -27.29 -2.33
C VAL A 8 2.61 -27.19 -3.77
N ARG A 9 2.47 -28.29 -4.52
CA ARG A 9 2.90 -28.40 -5.92
C ARG A 9 1.77 -28.22 -6.93
N THR A 10 0.54 -28.00 -6.47
CA THR A 10 -0.60 -27.78 -7.36
C THR A 10 -0.41 -26.48 -8.12
N ASN A 11 -0.51 -26.57 -9.45
CA ASN A 11 -0.50 -25.40 -10.33
C ASN A 11 -1.93 -24.94 -10.57
N GLY A 12 -2.34 -23.91 -9.84
CA GLY A 12 -3.38 -22.95 -10.23
C GLY A 12 -4.84 -23.37 -10.08
N LEU A 13 -5.52 -22.81 -9.07
CA LEU A 13 -6.96 -22.52 -9.12
C LEU A 13 -7.20 -21.21 -9.91
N ARG A 14 -6.60 -21.04 -11.10
CA ARG A 14 -6.80 -19.81 -11.90
C ARG A 14 -8.25 -19.62 -12.36
N ARG A 15 -9.08 -20.67 -12.28
CA ARG A 15 -10.47 -20.73 -12.77
C ARG A 15 -11.53 -20.85 -11.66
N SER A 16 -11.14 -20.71 -10.39
CA SER A 16 -12.10 -20.99 -9.31
C SER A 16 -13.31 -20.06 -9.32
N TRP A 17 -13.14 -18.81 -9.75
CA TRP A 17 -14.25 -17.87 -9.85
C TRP A 17 -15.15 -18.14 -11.06
N THR A 18 -14.59 -18.55 -12.20
CA THR A 18 -15.36 -18.83 -13.42
C THR A 18 -16.22 -20.08 -13.31
N GLU A 19 -15.83 -21.06 -12.49
CA GLU A 19 -16.57 -22.32 -12.31
C GLU A 19 -17.72 -22.19 -11.30
N GLU A 20 -17.61 -21.25 -10.34
CA GLU A 20 -18.61 -21.04 -9.28
C GLU A 20 -19.68 -19.99 -9.67
N GLU A 21 -19.39 -19.09 -10.60
CA GLU A 21 -20.38 -18.14 -11.14
C GLU A 21 -21.54 -18.82 -11.90
N GLU A 22 -21.33 -20.06 -12.39
CA GLU A 22 -22.40 -20.89 -12.95
C GLU A 22 -23.36 -21.44 -11.88
N GLU A 23 -22.91 -21.51 -10.61
CA GLU A 23 -23.68 -22.03 -9.46
C GLU A 23 -24.36 -20.90 -8.65
N ASP A 24 -23.74 -19.71 -8.57
CA ASP A 24 -24.18 -18.60 -7.70
C ASP A 24 -25.43 -17.83 -8.20
N GLY A 25 -25.94 -18.11 -9.40
CA GLY A 25 -27.10 -17.43 -9.96
C GLY A 25 -26.87 -15.92 -10.20
N GLU A 26 -27.93 -15.22 -10.62
CA GLU A 26 -27.92 -13.83 -11.12
C GLU A 26 -27.55 -12.73 -10.07
N GLU A 27 -26.79 -13.03 -9.01
CA GLU A 27 -26.39 -12.00 -8.05
C GLU A 27 -25.25 -11.16 -8.62
N ALA A 28 -25.50 -9.85 -8.76
CA ALA A 28 -24.47 -8.92 -9.22
C ALA A 28 -23.32 -8.87 -8.21
N LEU A 29 -22.10 -9.15 -8.68
CA LEU A 29 -20.88 -9.10 -7.88
C LEU A 29 -20.08 -7.81 -8.12
N ALA A 30 -19.55 -7.26 -7.04
CA ALA A 30 -18.57 -6.19 -7.04
C ALA A 30 -17.15 -6.80 -7.07
N TYR A 31 -16.27 -6.21 -7.88
CA TYR A 31 -14.88 -6.64 -8.01
C TYR A 31 -13.95 -5.47 -7.76
N GLY A 32 -12.77 -5.77 -7.26
CA GLY A 32 -11.72 -4.79 -7.03
C GLY A 32 -10.42 -5.49 -6.68
N GLY A 33 -9.32 -4.75 -6.76
CA GLY A 33 -8.04 -5.36 -6.45
C GLY A 33 -6.88 -4.40 -6.51
N VAL A 34 -5.79 -4.82 -5.87
CA VAL A 34 -4.53 -4.09 -5.85
C VAL A 34 -3.38 -5.03 -6.12
N ARG A 35 -2.31 -4.49 -6.72
CA ARG A 35 -1.03 -5.16 -6.88
C ARG A 35 0.02 -4.40 -6.07
N VAL A 36 0.54 -5.04 -5.03
CA VAL A 36 1.67 -4.54 -4.24
C VAL A 36 2.96 -4.91 -4.95
N VAL A 37 3.75 -3.91 -5.32
CA VAL A 37 5.02 -4.09 -6.04
C VAL A 37 6.15 -3.29 -5.38
N PRO A 38 7.42 -3.70 -5.54
CA PRO A 38 8.56 -2.85 -5.22
C PRO A 38 8.50 -1.49 -5.94
N ALA A 39 8.74 -0.41 -5.21
CA ALA A 39 8.59 0.95 -5.73
C ALA A 39 9.74 1.41 -6.64
N GLU A 40 10.92 0.80 -6.57
CA GLU A 40 12.11 1.25 -7.31
C GLU A 40 12.46 0.33 -8.46
N HIS A 41 12.91 -0.88 -8.14
CA HIS A 41 13.37 -1.90 -9.08
C HIS A 41 12.40 -3.07 -9.01
N LEU A 42 11.94 -3.55 -10.17
CA LEU A 42 11.10 -4.75 -10.26
C LEU A 42 11.97 -5.99 -10.00
N THR A 43 12.41 -6.16 -8.76
CA THR A 43 13.13 -7.34 -8.30
C THR A 43 12.15 -8.34 -7.73
N PRO A 44 12.26 -9.64 -8.06
CA PRO A 44 11.46 -10.67 -7.41
C PRO A 44 11.62 -10.63 -5.89
N PHE A 45 10.54 -10.91 -5.16
CA PHE A 45 10.61 -11.13 -3.72
C PHE A 45 11.46 -12.37 -3.40
N PRO A 46 12.11 -12.44 -2.23
CA PRO A 46 12.89 -13.60 -1.82
C PRO A 46 12.06 -14.90 -1.85
N CYS A 47 12.67 -15.99 -2.31
CA CYS A 47 12.07 -17.32 -2.29
C CYS A 47 11.70 -17.70 -0.85
N GLY A 48 10.40 -17.78 -0.54
CA GLY A 48 9.91 -18.01 0.82
C GLY A 48 9.05 -16.89 1.40
N LEU A 49 9.12 -15.66 0.87
CA LEU A 49 8.27 -14.57 1.33
C LEU A 49 6.78 -14.92 1.14
N PHE A 50 6.44 -15.44 -0.05
CA PHE A 50 5.06 -15.79 -0.34
C PHE A 50 4.57 -16.94 0.55
N HIS A 51 5.38 -17.98 0.77
CA HIS A 51 5.02 -19.07 1.71
C HIS A 51 4.73 -18.53 3.12
N LYS A 52 5.51 -17.56 3.62
CA LYS A 52 5.23 -16.89 4.90
C LYS A 52 3.89 -16.14 4.88
N LEU A 53 3.57 -15.48 3.77
CA LEU A 53 2.27 -14.83 3.58
C LEU A 53 1.13 -15.86 3.65
N GLN A 54 1.25 -16.98 2.95
CA GLN A 54 0.26 -18.06 2.98
C GLN A 54 0.05 -18.55 4.42
N VAL A 55 1.13 -18.84 5.18
CA VAL A 55 1.02 -19.25 6.59
C VAL A 55 0.32 -18.19 7.45
N ASN A 56 0.67 -16.92 7.28
CA ASN A 56 0.05 -15.84 8.05
C ASN A 56 -1.46 -15.70 7.75
N LEU A 57 -1.83 -15.80 6.48
CA LEU A 57 -3.22 -15.76 6.02
C LEU A 57 -4.02 -16.95 6.53
N CYS A 58 -3.48 -18.16 6.42
CA CYS A 58 -4.10 -19.35 7.01
C CYS A 58 -4.33 -19.16 8.50
N ARG A 59 -3.30 -18.75 9.26
CA ARG A 59 -3.42 -18.53 10.71
C ARG A 59 -4.50 -17.51 11.03
N TRP A 60 -4.53 -16.40 10.31
CA TRP A 60 -5.56 -15.38 10.49
C TRP A 60 -6.97 -15.92 10.21
N SER A 61 -7.15 -16.66 9.11
CA SER A 61 -8.43 -17.26 8.75
C SER A 61 -8.94 -18.21 9.83
N HIS A 62 -8.08 -19.09 10.37
CA HIS A 62 -8.45 -20.02 11.44
C HIS A 62 -8.86 -19.28 12.73
N GLN A 63 -8.27 -18.12 13.02
CA GLN A 63 -8.64 -17.32 14.19
C GLN A 63 -10.04 -16.70 14.08
N GLN A 64 -10.54 -16.50 12.85
CA GLN A 64 -11.89 -16.00 12.61
C GLN A 64 -12.97 -17.06 12.85
N LYS A 65 -12.60 -18.33 13.15
CA LYS A 65 -13.52 -19.48 13.31
C LYS A 65 -14.49 -19.59 12.13
N PRO A 66 -13.99 -19.85 10.91
CA PRO A 66 -14.86 -19.91 9.75
C PRO A 66 -15.82 -21.09 9.92
N GLU A 67 -17.11 -20.89 9.63
CA GLU A 67 -18.11 -21.96 9.72
C GLU A 67 -17.86 -23.07 8.68
N ASP A 68 -17.15 -22.73 7.60
CA ASP A 68 -16.70 -23.63 6.55
C ASP A 68 -15.18 -23.46 6.31
N ASP A 69 -14.44 -24.56 6.13
CA ASP A 69 -12.97 -24.54 6.02
C ASP A 69 -12.52 -24.04 4.62
N ASP A 70 -12.64 -22.73 4.38
CA ASP A 70 -12.59 -22.13 3.03
C ASP A 70 -11.23 -21.51 2.66
N VAL A 71 -10.14 -22.10 3.15
CA VAL A 71 -8.78 -21.71 2.74
C VAL A 71 -8.24 -22.69 1.71
N ARG A 72 -8.05 -22.23 0.47
CA ARG A 72 -7.43 -23.04 -0.60
C ARG A 72 -6.06 -22.52 -0.96
N LEU A 73 -5.06 -23.40 -0.99
CA LEU A 73 -3.66 -23.06 -1.27
C LEU A 73 -3.16 -23.69 -2.56
N TRP A 74 -2.33 -22.96 -3.30
CA TRP A 74 -1.51 -23.47 -4.40
C TRP A 74 -0.15 -22.77 -4.42
N ALA A 75 0.78 -23.24 -5.27
CA ALA A 75 2.19 -22.78 -5.24
C ALA A 75 2.37 -21.26 -5.28
N ASN A 76 1.50 -20.55 -6.01
CA ASN A 76 1.57 -19.11 -6.21
C ASN A 76 0.27 -18.40 -5.84
N GLY A 77 -0.57 -19.00 -4.99
CA GLY A 77 -1.77 -18.31 -4.53
C GLY A 77 -2.48 -18.90 -3.34
N VAL A 78 -3.42 -18.11 -2.84
CA VAL A 78 -4.31 -18.41 -1.73
C VAL A 78 -5.68 -17.89 -2.08
N ARG A 79 -6.72 -18.67 -1.80
CA ARG A 79 -8.09 -18.21 -1.71
C ARG A 79 -8.53 -18.24 -0.25
N LEU A 80 -9.20 -17.18 0.17
CA LEU A 80 -9.83 -17.06 1.49
C LEU A 80 -11.22 -16.46 1.30
N SER A 81 -12.13 -16.80 2.19
CA SER A 81 -13.45 -16.19 2.26
C SER A 81 -13.70 -15.62 3.65
N GLN A 82 -14.37 -14.47 3.71
CA GLN A 82 -14.80 -13.83 4.94
C GLN A 82 -16.23 -13.33 4.75
N GLY A 83 -17.19 -13.99 5.42
CA GLY A 83 -18.61 -13.74 5.18
C GLY A 83 -18.96 -14.09 3.73
N ARG A 84 -19.56 -13.15 2.99
CA ARG A 84 -19.91 -13.32 1.57
C ARG A 84 -18.87 -12.75 0.61
N ALA A 85 -17.75 -12.23 1.12
CA ALA A 85 -16.67 -11.71 0.30
C ALA A 85 -15.52 -12.72 0.22
N GLU A 86 -14.89 -12.79 -0.94
CA GLU A 86 -13.78 -13.69 -1.22
C GLU A 86 -12.57 -12.91 -1.71
N VAL A 87 -11.38 -13.40 -1.37
CA VAL A 87 -10.11 -12.83 -1.80
C VAL A 87 -9.19 -13.89 -2.39
N LEU A 88 -8.64 -13.58 -3.56
CA LEU A 88 -7.51 -14.27 -4.16
C LEU A 88 -6.25 -13.46 -3.93
N VAL A 89 -5.26 -14.09 -3.30
CA VAL A 89 -3.91 -13.54 -3.10
C VAL A 89 -2.97 -14.30 -4.00
N LEU A 90 -2.30 -13.61 -4.93
CA LEU A 90 -1.52 -14.22 -6.00
C LEU A 90 -0.08 -13.68 -6.00
N LEU A 91 0.90 -14.57 -6.21
CA LEU A 91 2.25 -14.17 -6.58
C LEU A 91 2.33 -14.00 -8.10
N VAL A 92 2.52 -12.77 -8.58
CA VAL A 92 2.45 -12.42 -10.01
C VAL A 92 3.80 -11.94 -10.55
N ASN A 93 3.91 -11.81 -11.88
CA ASN A 93 5.07 -11.28 -12.60
C ASN A 93 6.39 -11.94 -12.16
N HIS A 94 6.44 -13.28 -12.16
CA HIS A 94 7.63 -14.04 -11.75
C HIS A 94 8.14 -13.67 -10.34
N GLY A 95 7.22 -13.36 -9.42
CA GLY A 95 7.55 -13.01 -8.04
C GLY A 95 7.79 -11.52 -7.79
N GLN A 96 7.58 -10.64 -8.78
CA GLN A 96 7.79 -9.20 -8.65
C GLN A 96 6.59 -8.44 -8.07
N GLY A 97 5.48 -9.12 -7.74
CA GLY A 97 4.32 -8.49 -7.15
C GLY A 97 3.42 -9.48 -6.40
N VAL A 98 2.71 -8.96 -5.41
CA VAL A 98 1.60 -9.66 -4.75
C VAL A 98 0.31 -8.98 -5.20
N GLU A 99 -0.57 -9.74 -5.86
CA GLU A 99 -1.85 -9.25 -6.35
C GLU A 99 -2.98 -9.75 -5.46
N LEU A 100 -3.85 -8.83 -5.06
CA LEU A 100 -5.05 -9.08 -4.27
C LEU A 100 -6.24 -8.80 -5.17
N ARG A 101 -7.08 -9.79 -5.39
CA ARG A 101 -8.36 -9.64 -6.09
C ARG A 101 -9.46 -9.99 -5.11
N VAL A 102 -10.44 -9.13 -4.97
CA VAL A 102 -11.58 -9.34 -4.08
C VAL A 102 -12.85 -9.30 -4.91
N ARG A 103 -13.78 -10.20 -4.59
CA ARG A 103 -15.15 -10.16 -5.08
C ARG A 103 -16.14 -10.36 -3.94
N GLY A 104 -17.37 -9.93 -4.13
CA GLY A 104 -18.48 -10.19 -3.21
C GLY A 104 -19.77 -9.54 -3.72
N PRO A 105 -20.91 -9.75 -3.03
CA PRO A 105 -22.19 -9.18 -3.42
C PRO A 105 -22.14 -7.67 -3.57
N ASP A 106 -22.84 -7.13 -4.58
CA ASP A 106 -22.92 -5.69 -4.80
C ASP A 106 -23.60 -4.94 -3.62
N SER A 107 -24.40 -5.66 -2.83
CA SER A 107 -24.99 -5.18 -1.58
C SER A 107 -23.98 -5.01 -0.43
N GLU A 108 -22.80 -5.64 -0.52
CA GLU A 108 -21.78 -5.69 0.55
C GLU A 108 -20.43 -5.09 0.10
N ARG A 109 -20.46 -4.06 -0.75
CA ARG A 109 -19.25 -3.37 -1.25
C ARG A 109 -18.33 -2.85 -0.14
N ALA A 110 -18.91 -2.39 0.99
CA ALA A 110 -18.13 -1.95 2.15
C ALA A 110 -17.32 -3.11 2.77
N SER A 111 -17.95 -4.28 2.92
CA SER A 111 -17.28 -5.51 3.39
C SER A 111 -16.14 -5.93 2.45
N CYS A 112 -16.35 -5.82 1.13
CA CYS A 112 -15.31 -6.10 0.13
C CYS A 112 -14.11 -5.16 0.28
N TYR A 113 -14.36 -3.87 0.47
CA TYR A 113 -13.29 -2.89 0.75
C TYR A 113 -12.55 -3.22 2.05
N MET A 114 -13.26 -3.52 3.13
CA MET A 114 -12.66 -3.85 4.42
C MET A 114 -11.78 -5.10 4.34
N LEU A 115 -12.21 -6.13 3.60
CA LEU A 115 -11.41 -7.33 3.35
C LEU A 115 -10.15 -6.98 2.55
N LEU A 116 -10.27 -6.19 1.48
CA LEU A 116 -9.12 -5.74 0.68
C LEU A 116 -8.10 -4.97 1.52
N ASP A 117 -8.56 -4.02 2.35
CA ASP A 117 -7.69 -3.19 3.20
C ASP A 117 -7.00 -4.00 4.29
N LEU A 118 -7.73 -4.95 4.90
CA LEU A 118 -7.19 -5.86 5.90
C LEU A 118 -6.07 -6.74 5.33
N ILE A 119 -6.33 -7.43 4.22
CA ILE A 119 -5.34 -8.31 3.59
C ILE A 119 -4.16 -7.50 3.06
N SER A 120 -4.41 -6.31 2.50
CA SER A 120 -3.35 -5.37 2.12
C SER A 120 -2.46 -5.00 3.30
N SER A 121 -3.05 -4.71 4.46
CA SER A 121 -2.32 -4.38 5.68
C SER A 121 -1.49 -5.55 6.22
N MET A 122 -1.99 -6.79 6.09
CA MET A 122 -1.21 -7.99 6.42
C MET A 122 0.00 -8.18 5.49
N VAL A 123 -0.17 -7.91 4.19
CA VAL A 123 0.92 -7.95 3.20
C VAL A 123 1.96 -6.88 3.51
N ASP A 124 1.52 -5.63 3.72
CA ASP A 124 2.38 -4.50 4.07
C ASP A 124 3.14 -4.77 5.38
N GLY A 125 2.49 -5.33 6.40
CA GLY A 125 3.10 -5.70 7.68
C GLY A 125 4.14 -6.82 7.56
N LEU A 126 3.87 -7.85 6.75
CA LEU A 126 4.85 -8.91 6.46
C LEU A 126 6.08 -8.35 5.73
N LEU A 127 5.86 -7.47 4.76
CA LEU A 127 6.94 -6.83 4.01
C LEU A 127 7.77 -5.91 4.91
N ALA A 128 7.14 -5.10 5.77
CA ALA A 128 7.84 -4.24 6.71
C ALA A 128 8.71 -5.02 7.71
N THR A 129 8.23 -6.18 8.17
CA THR A 129 8.97 -7.03 9.13
C THR A 129 10.05 -7.87 8.48
N THR A 130 9.84 -8.36 7.26
CA THR A 130 10.80 -9.24 6.57
C THR A 130 11.82 -8.45 5.73
N LEU A 131 11.41 -7.31 5.19
CA LEU A 131 12.16 -6.47 4.24
C LEU A 131 12.03 -4.98 4.63
N PRO A 132 12.52 -4.55 5.80
CA PRO A 132 12.29 -3.20 6.34
C PRO A 132 12.85 -2.05 5.48
N GLY A 133 13.79 -2.35 4.57
CA GLY A 133 14.34 -1.37 3.62
C GLY A 133 13.61 -1.35 2.27
N LEU A 134 12.68 -2.26 2.02
CA LEU A 134 11.96 -2.36 0.76
C LEU A 134 10.74 -1.43 0.79
N MET A 135 10.78 -0.41 -0.04
CA MET A 135 9.61 0.44 -0.29
C MET A 135 8.72 -0.22 -1.33
N THR A 136 7.43 -0.29 -1.02
CA THR A 136 6.41 -0.86 -1.90
C THR A 136 5.37 0.19 -2.26
N VAL A 137 4.63 -0.07 -3.32
CA VAL A 137 3.54 0.77 -3.80
C VAL A 137 2.37 -0.12 -4.23
N LYS A 138 1.15 0.39 -4.02
CA LYS A 138 -0.09 -0.22 -4.49
C LYS A 138 -0.42 0.33 -5.88
N HIS A 139 -0.55 -0.55 -6.85
CA HIS A 139 -1.24 -0.27 -8.10
C HIS A 139 -2.65 -0.87 -8.03
N TYR A 140 -3.61 -0.29 -8.73
CA TYR A 140 -5.02 -0.69 -8.68
C TYR A 140 -5.41 -1.41 -9.96
N LEU A 141 -6.25 -2.44 -9.85
CA LEU A 141 -6.71 -3.24 -10.98
C LEU A 141 -8.03 -2.69 -11.52
N SER A 142 -8.29 -2.85 -12.82
CA SER A 142 -9.60 -2.54 -13.41
C SER A 142 -10.71 -3.44 -12.82
N PRO A 143 -11.70 -2.87 -12.11
CA PRO A 143 -12.86 -3.62 -11.64
C PRO A 143 -13.63 -4.30 -12.76
N GLN A 144 -13.78 -3.64 -13.91
CA GLN A 144 -14.54 -4.19 -15.02
C GLN A 144 -13.84 -5.39 -15.66
N GLN A 145 -12.53 -5.32 -15.91
CA GLN A 145 -11.79 -6.47 -16.44
C GLN A 145 -11.71 -7.62 -15.42
N LEU A 146 -11.71 -7.33 -14.12
CA LEU A 146 -11.82 -8.37 -13.09
C LEU A 146 -13.18 -9.07 -13.17
N ARG A 147 -14.28 -8.32 -13.32
CA ARG A 147 -15.63 -8.87 -13.48
C ARG A 147 -15.78 -9.70 -14.75
N GLU A 148 -15.18 -9.25 -15.85
CA GLU A 148 -15.21 -9.93 -17.15
C GLU A 148 -14.20 -11.09 -17.26
N HIS A 149 -13.45 -11.37 -16.18
CA HIS A 149 -12.33 -12.33 -16.16
C HIS A 149 -11.33 -12.14 -17.31
N HIS A 150 -11.15 -10.89 -17.74
CA HIS A 150 -10.33 -10.54 -18.89
C HIS A 150 -8.85 -10.51 -18.52
N GLU A 151 -8.01 -11.26 -19.24
CA GLU A 151 -6.56 -11.18 -19.15
C GLU A 151 -5.98 -10.64 -20.49
N PRO A 152 -5.07 -9.64 -20.45
CA PRO A 152 -4.46 -9.01 -19.28
C PRO A 152 -5.33 -7.91 -18.65
N ILE A 153 -5.23 -7.75 -17.33
CA ILE A 153 -5.96 -6.72 -16.56
C ILE A 153 -5.17 -5.40 -16.60
N MET A 154 -5.87 -4.29 -16.85
CA MET A 154 -5.34 -2.93 -16.76
C MET A 154 -4.95 -2.60 -15.32
N VAL A 155 -3.78 -1.97 -15.17
CA VAL A 155 -3.19 -1.63 -13.88
C VAL A 155 -2.98 -0.12 -13.81
N TYR A 156 -3.70 0.53 -12.90
CA TYR A 156 -3.60 1.96 -12.62
C TYR A 156 -2.55 2.24 -11.55
N GLN A 157 -1.63 3.14 -11.84
CA GLN A 157 -0.55 3.52 -10.93
C GLN A 157 -0.90 4.82 -10.21
N PRO A 158 -0.27 5.13 -9.05
CA PRO A 158 -0.53 6.37 -8.34
C PRO A 158 -0.48 7.62 -9.22
N ARG A 159 0.54 7.71 -10.08
CA ARG A 159 0.70 8.81 -11.05
C ARG A 159 -0.54 9.07 -11.92
N ASP A 160 -1.32 8.04 -12.24
CA ASP A 160 -2.51 8.18 -13.07
C ASP A 160 -3.61 8.94 -12.32
N PHE A 161 -3.81 8.63 -11.04
CA PHE A 161 -4.74 9.35 -10.16
C PHE A 161 -4.32 10.80 -9.93
N PHE A 162 -3.05 11.05 -9.62
CA PHE A 162 -2.55 12.42 -9.44
C PHE A 162 -2.68 13.26 -10.72
N ARG A 163 -2.44 12.67 -11.89
CA ARG A 163 -2.62 13.33 -13.18
C ARG A 163 -4.10 13.67 -13.42
N ALA A 164 -4.99 12.71 -13.22
CA ALA A 164 -6.42 12.90 -13.37
C ALA A 164 -6.98 13.95 -12.39
N GLN A 165 -6.55 13.94 -11.12
CA GLN A 165 -6.90 14.99 -10.15
C GLN A 165 -6.45 16.39 -10.60
N THR A 166 -5.25 16.51 -11.16
CA THR A 166 -4.75 17.80 -11.69
C THR A 166 -5.64 18.32 -12.84
N GLN A 167 -6.24 17.40 -13.61
CA GLN A 167 -7.19 17.70 -14.69
C GLN A 167 -8.64 17.81 -14.21
N ARG A 168 -8.90 17.72 -12.89
CA ARG A 168 -10.23 17.69 -12.28
C ARG A 168 -11.11 16.54 -12.79
N GLU A 169 -10.49 15.44 -13.20
CA GLU A 169 -11.17 14.21 -13.58
C GLU A 169 -11.41 13.32 -12.35
N THR A 170 -12.51 12.57 -12.36
CA THR A 170 -12.90 11.63 -11.30
C THR A 170 -12.89 10.16 -11.79
N SER A 171 -12.21 9.92 -12.91
CA SER A 171 -12.15 8.64 -13.60
C SER A 171 -10.81 8.47 -14.29
N LEU A 172 -10.39 7.22 -14.50
CA LEU A 172 -9.23 6.88 -15.32
C LEU A 172 -9.69 6.21 -16.62
N ALA A 173 -8.99 6.47 -17.72
CA ALA A 173 -9.21 5.75 -18.96
C ALA A 173 -8.54 4.37 -18.88
N ASN A 174 -9.32 3.31 -19.12
CA ASN A 174 -8.79 2.00 -19.40
C ASN A 174 -8.24 2.00 -20.83
N THR A 175 -6.93 2.22 -20.96
CA THR A 175 -6.28 2.33 -22.27
C THR A 175 -6.23 1.01 -23.04
N MET A 176 -6.51 -0.12 -22.38
CA MET A 176 -6.55 -1.44 -23.02
C MET A 176 -7.92 -1.71 -23.67
N ALA A 177 -8.99 -1.22 -23.05
CA ALA A 177 -10.36 -1.54 -23.46
C ALA A 177 -11.18 -0.35 -23.98
N GLY A 178 -10.66 0.88 -23.89
CA GLY A 178 -11.25 2.07 -24.52
C GLY A 178 -12.41 2.73 -23.75
N TYR A 179 -12.68 2.31 -22.52
CA TYR A 179 -13.68 2.92 -21.63
C TYR A 179 -13.03 3.68 -20.46
N LYS A 180 -13.85 4.33 -19.62
CA LYS A 180 -13.40 5.01 -18.39
C LYS A 180 -13.98 4.31 -17.16
N GLU A 181 -13.19 4.24 -16.09
CA GLU A 181 -13.58 3.72 -14.79
C GLU A 181 -13.49 4.82 -13.72
N SER A 182 -14.51 4.96 -12.88
CA SER A 182 -14.53 6.00 -11.84
C SER A 182 -13.56 5.67 -10.70
N PHE A 183 -13.04 6.69 -10.01
CA PHE A 183 -12.19 6.50 -8.85
C PHE A 183 -12.88 5.68 -7.76
N SER A 184 -14.16 5.93 -7.49
CA SER A 184 -14.92 5.14 -6.51
C SER A 184 -15.03 3.66 -6.91
N SER A 185 -15.22 3.36 -8.19
CA SER A 185 -15.22 1.96 -8.65
C SER A 185 -13.86 1.30 -8.43
N ILE A 186 -12.76 1.97 -8.81
CA ILE A 186 -11.40 1.42 -8.74
C ILE A 186 -10.90 1.28 -7.30
N LEU A 187 -11.20 2.26 -6.43
CA LEU A 187 -10.63 2.35 -5.09
C LEU A 187 -11.52 1.72 -4.02
N THR A 188 -12.85 1.75 -4.19
CA THR A 188 -13.81 1.37 -3.14
C THR A 188 -14.92 0.45 -3.64
N PHE A 189 -14.72 -0.28 -4.74
CA PHE A 189 -15.74 -1.19 -5.31
C PHE A 189 -17.05 -0.45 -5.70
N GLY A 190 -17.01 0.87 -5.83
CA GLY A 190 -18.21 1.70 -6.02
C GLY A 190 -18.98 1.98 -4.73
N CYS A 191 -18.41 1.71 -3.55
CA CYS A 191 -18.98 2.07 -2.26
C CYS A 191 -18.82 3.58 -2.03
N THR A 192 -19.94 4.31 -2.06
CA THR A 192 -19.96 5.77 -1.87
C THR A 192 -19.66 6.16 -0.43
N GLU A 193 -20.10 5.37 0.55
CA GLU A 193 -19.90 5.64 1.98
C GLU A 193 -18.41 5.66 2.33
N VAL A 194 -17.68 4.61 1.96
CA VAL A 194 -16.22 4.52 2.15
C VAL A 194 -15.50 5.62 1.37
N TYR A 195 -15.94 5.91 0.13
CA TYR A 195 -15.30 6.92 -0.72
C TYR A 195 -15.42 8.33 -0.15
N GLN A 196 -16.57 8.68 0.44
CA GLN A 196 -16.82 10.01 1.02
C GLN A 196 -16.05 10.25 2.34
N GLN A 197 -15.68 9.20 3.06
CA GLN A 197 -14.93 9.28 4.30
C GLN A 197 -13.40 9.34 4.11
N ALA A 198 -12.93 9.39 2.86
CA ALA A 198 -11.52 9.22 2.53
C ALA A 198 -10.90 10.45 1.85
N SER A 199 -9.59 10.58 2.03
CA SER A 199 -8.75 11.53 1.30
C SER A 199 -8.14 10.87 0.06
N LEU A 200 -8.07 11.62 -1.04
CA LEU A 200 -7.59 11.14 -2.34
C LEU A 200 -6.30 11.86 -2.77
N GLY A 201 -5.27 11.07 -3.08
CA GLY A 201 -4.03 11.49 -3.73
C GLY A 201 -3.45 12.80 -3.19
N ALA A 202 -3.62 13.88 -3.95
CA ALA A 202 -3.10 15.21 -3.61
C ALA A 202 -3.63 15.76 -2.27
N ASP A 203 -4.82 15.36 -1.86
CA ASP A 203 -5.47 15.84 -0.63
C ASP A 203 -5.08 15.03 0.61
N ILE A 204 -4.35 13.92 0.43
CA ILE A 204 -3.84 13.11 1.55
C ILE A 204 -2.82 13.93 2.35
N HIS A 205 -2.92 13.83 3.67
CA HIS A 205 -2.05 14.55 4.58
C HIS A 205 -0.60 14.05 4.50
N ALA A 206 0.38 14.93 4.66
CA ALA A 206 1.79 14.61 4.53
C ALA A 206 2.28 13.63 5.62
N SER A 207 1.55 13.51 6.76
CA SER A 207 1.77 12.47 7.78
C SER A 207 1.85 11.07 7.15
N ASP A 208 1.07 10.87 6.09
CA ASP A 208 0.75 9.60 5.50
C ASP A 208 1.77 9.07 4.50
N ILE A 209 2.74 9.92 4.14
CA ILE A 209 3.93 9.54 3.37
C ILE A 209 4.77 8.58 4.22
N SER A 210 5.06 7.40 3.67
CA SER A 210 5.80 6.34 4.36
C SER A 210 7.18 6.81 4.84
N LEU A 211 7.66 6.24 5.94
CA LEU A 211 8.99 6.55 6.49
C LEU A 211 10.11 6.39 5.45
N LEU A 212 10.04 5.34 4.61
CA LEU A 212 11.03 5.09 3.56
C LEU A 212 10.97 6.16 2.46
N ALA A 213 9.77 6.60 2.06
CA ALA A 213 9.61 7.69 1.12
C ALA A 213 10.16 9.01 1.68
N ARG A 214 9.90 9.32 2.96
CA ARG A 214 10.49 10.50 3.63
C ARG A 214 12.01 10.44 3.68
N ARG A 215 12.59 9.31 4.08
CA ARG A 215 14.05 9.12 4.12
C ARG A 215 14.69 9.31 2.74
N LYS A 216 14.03 8.80 1.69
CA LYS A 216 14.50 8.99 0.32
C LYS A 216 14.36 10.44 -0.13
N LEU A 217 13.28 11.13 0.22
CA LEU A 217 13.15 12.58 0.00
C LEU A 217 14.27 13.36 0.70
N CYS A 218 14.59 13.03 1.96
CA CYS A 218 15.72 13.63 2.67
C CYS A 218 17.03 13.44 1.89
N ARG A 219 17.31 12.23 1.41
CA ARG A 219 18.49 11.98 0.58
C ARG A 219 18.47 12.75 -0.75
N LEU A 220 17.28 13.00 -1.30
CA LEU A 220 17.07 13.78 -2.51
C LEU A 220 16.99 15.29 -2.24
N LEU A 221 17.09 15.79 -1.01
CA LEU A 221 16.92 17.23 -0.69
C LEU A 221 17.88 17.79 0.39
N ASP A 222 18.70 16.94 1.05
CA ASP A 222 19.80 17.33 1.94
C ASP A 222 21.20 16.92 1.43
N PRO A 223 21.98 17.85 0.85
CA PRO A 223 21.52 19.01 0.13
C PRO A 223 21.88 18.81 -1.37
N PRO A 224 20.96 18.46 -2.26
CA PRO A 224 21.23 18.43 -3.68
C PRO A 224 20.76 19.74 -4.25
N ASP A 225 21.70 20.52 -4.70
CA ASP A 225 21.67 21.76 -5.46
C ASP A 225 23.13 22.19 -5.36
N ALA A 226 23.67 22.88 -6.35
CA ALA A 226 25.10 23.22 -6.34
C ALA A 226 25.50 24.00 -5.07
N MET A 227 24.56 24.77 -4.50
CA MET A 227 24.78 25.60 -3.31
C MET A 227 24.24 24.95 -2.02
N GLY A 228 23.62 23.78 -2.11
CA GLY A 228 23.11 23.01 -0.99
C GLY A 228 21.92 23.64 -0.24
N LYS A 229 21.05 24.36 -0.95
CA LYS A 229 20.01 25.21 -0.35
C LYS A 229 18.58 24.67 -0.47
N ASP A 230 18.38 23.51 -1.09
CA ASP A 230 17.04 22.99 -1.37
C ASP A 230 16.12 22.90 -0.15
N TRP A 231 16.64 22.38 0.97
CA TRP A 231 15.86 22.32 2.21
C TRP A 231 15.47 23.70 2.74
N CYS A 232 16.35 24.69 2.60
CA CYS A 232 16.13 26.05 3.06
C CYS A 232 15.10 26.76 2.17
N LEU A 233 15.22 26.63 0.84
CA LEU A 233 14.26 27.16 -0.11
C LEU A 233 12.87 26.53 0.08
N LEU A 234 12.81 25.21 0.31
CA LEU A 234 11.55 24.53 0.62
C LEU A 234 10.95 25.02 1.94
N ALA A 235 11.78 25.17 2.98
CA ALA A 235 11.33 25.70 4.27
C ALA A 235 10.72 27.11 4.14
N MET A 236 11.35 27.99 3.36
CA MET A 236 10.79 29.31 3.07
C MET A 236 9.44 29.22 2.33
N ASN A 237 9.36 28.38 1.30
CA ASN A 237 8.13 28.18 0.52
C ASN A 237 6.97 27.55 1.33
N LEU A 238 7.28 26.81 2.39
CA LEU A 238 6.32 26.24 3.33
C LEU A 238 6.04 27.16 4.54
N GLY A 239 6.62 28.36 4.58
CA GLY A 239 6.43 29.30 5.69
C GLY A 239 7.04 28.82 7.01
N LEU A 240 8.20 28.18 6.96
CA LEU A 240 8.97 27.64 8.09
C LEU A 240 10.35 28.34 8.22
N THR A 241 10.36 29.67 8.03
CA THR A 241 11.57 30.52 8.11
C THR A 241 12.26 30.44 9.47
N GLU A 242 11.50 30.31 10.55
CA GLU A 242 12.03 30.15 11.91
C GLU A 242 12.92 28.90 12.06
N LEU A 243 12.57 27.84 11.33
CA LEU A 243 13.35 26.60 11.34
C LEU A 243 14.69 26.82 10.62
N VAL A 244 14.70 27.56 9.50
CA VAL A 244 15.92 27.94 8.79
C VAL A 244 16.87 28.73 9.69
N ALA A 245 16.36 29.70 10.46
CA ALA A 245 17.16 30.50 11.38
C ALA A 245 17.83 29.64 12.48
N LYS A 246 17.08 28.69 13.05
CA LYS A 246 17.58 27.76 14.09
C LYS A 246 18.67 26.81 13.58
N PHE A 247 18.56 26.35 12.34
CA PHE A 247 19.52 25.41 11.74
C PHE A 247 20.74 26.09 11.10
N SER A 248 20.61 27.34 10.67
CA SER A 248 21.73 28.09 10.12
C SER A 248 22.75 28.50 11.20
N THR A 249 22.30 28.68 12.45
CA THR A 249 23.16 29.04 13.60
C THR A 249 23.90 27.87 14.22
N THR A 250 23.41 26.63 14.04
CA THR A 250 24.00 25.40 14.60
C THR A 250 25.08 24.77 13.72
N ASN A 251 25.21 25.20 12.46
CA ASN A 251 26.22 24.71 11.51
C ASN A 251 27.67 25.17 11.81
N GLY A 252 27.92 25.93 12.88
CA GLY A 252 29.23 26.53 13.20
C GLY A 252 30.02 25.85 14.33
N THR A 253 29.42 24.95 15.10
CA THR A 253 30.12 24.20 16.16
C THR A 253 30.04 22.72 15.83
N PRO A 254 31.17 22.02 15.57
CA PRO A 254 31.18 20.58 15.52
C PRO A 254 30.75 20.10 16.91
N GLY A 255 29.51 19.63 17.01
CA GLY A 255 29.02 18.97 18.20
C GLY A 255 29.92 17.79 18.51
N GLU A 256 30.19 17.64 19.80
CA GLU A 256 31.01 16.62 20.42
C GLU A 256 30.83 15.24 19.76
N GLU A 257 31.97 14.57 19.63
CA GLU A 257 32.23 13.30 18.97
C GLU A 257 31.05 12.29 19.07
N GLY A 258 30.40 12.00 17.92
CA GLY A 258 29.65 10.76 17.72
C GLY A 258 28.14 10.87 17.48
N ALA A 259 27.49 12.02 17.68
CA ALA A 259 26.07 12.18 17.40
C ALA A 259 25.83 12.72 15.98
N SER A 260 25.37 11.86 15.05
CA SER A 260 24.96 12.30 13.71
C SER A 260 23.83 13.34 13.82
N LEU A 261 24.08 14.58 13.38
CA LEU A 261 23.05 15.60 13.31
C LEU A 261 21.89 15.11 12.43
N PRO A 262 20.62 15.27 12.87
CA PRO A 262 19.46 14.87 12.07
C PRO A 262 19.40 15.67 10.77
N SER A 263 18.95 15.02 9.69
CA SER A 263 18.80 15.63 8.37
C SER A 263 17.87 16.87 8.44
N PRO A 264 18.29 18.06 7.95
CA PRO A 264 17.46 19.27 7.96
C PRO A 264 16.10 19.07 7.28
N MET A 265 16.05 18.38 6.14
CA MET A 265 14.81 17.99 5.47
C MET A 265 13.93 17.10 6.34
N ALA A 266 14.51 16.14 7.08
CA ALA A 266 13.73 15.27 7.94
C ALA A 266 13.00 16.06 9.04
N LEU A 267 13.67 17.06 9.61
CA LEU A 267 13.08 17.94 10.60
C LEU A 267 12.05 18.88 10.00
N LEU A 268 12.33 19.45 8.83
CA LEU A 268 11.39 20.27 8.08
C LEU A 268 10.09 19.50 7.80
N LEU A 269 10.19 18.29 7.24
CA LEU A 269 9.04 17.46 6.92
C LEU A 269 8.27 17.05 8.16
N ARG A 270 8.96 16.78 9.28
CA ARG A 270 8.31 16.46 10.56
C ARG A 270 7.50 17.64 11.08
N GLU A 271 8.12 18.82 11.16
CA GLU A 271 7.48 20.05 11.65
C GLU A 271 6.32 20.47 10.76
N TRP A 272 6.54 20.47 9.45
CA TRP A 272 5.51 20.82 8.48
C TRP A 272 4.33 19.86 8.60
N SER A 273 4.57 18.54 8.63
CA SER A 273 3.51 17.54 8.76
C SER A 273 2.73 17.59 10.08
N GLY A 274 3.07 18.49 11.02
CA GLY A 274 2.23 18.80 12.17
C GLY A 274 1.10 19.80 11.88
N ARG A 275 1.12 20.51 10.75
CA ARG A 275 0.08 21.47 10.36
C ARG A 275 -1.06 20.78 9.61
N PRO A 276 -2.34 21.10 9.91
CA PRO A 276 -3.50 20.40 9.36
C PRO A 276 -3.66 20.54 7.83
N ASP A 277 -3.08 21.58 7.24
CA ASP A 277 -3.12 21.88 5.81
C ASP A 277 -1.96 21.24 5.03
N SER A 278 -1.15 20.39 5.66
CA SER A 278 0.04 19.82 5.02
C SER A 278 -0.33 18.65 4.13
N THR A 279 -0.61 18.87 2.85
CA THR A 279 -1.01 17.80 1.93
C THR A 279 0.09 17.37 0.97
N VAL A 280 0.04 16.12 0.50
CA VAL A 280 0.95 15.60 -0.54
C VAL A 280 0.95 16.50 -1.78
N GLY A 281 -0.21 17.04 -2.17
CA GLY A 281 -0.37 17.96 -3.28
C GLY A 281 0.41 19.26 -3.13
N ILE A 282 0.39 19.87 -1.93
CA ILE A 282 1.17 21.08 -1.64
C ILE A 282 2.67 20.78 -1.73
N LEU A 283 3.13 19.66 -1.15
CA LEU A 283 4.55 19.28 -1.22
C LEU A 283 5.00 19.07 -2.67
N LEU A 284 4.18 18.37 -3.48
CA LEU A 284 4.44 18.18 -4.90
C LEU A 284 4.54 19.49 -5.67
N ALA A 285 3.62 20.42 -5.43
CA ALA A 285 3.63 21.74 -6.07
C ALA A 285 4.91 22.51 -5.69
N LYS A 286 5.27 22.56 -4.41
CA LYS A 286 6.47 23.25 -3.94
C LYS A 286 7.76 22.65 -4.47
N LEU A 287 7.87 21.32 -4.56
CA LEU A 287 9.03 20.66 -5.17
C LEU A 287 9.16 21.01 -6.66
N ARG A 288 8.06 21.12 -7.39
CA ARG A 288 8.08 21.55 -8.80
C ARG A 288 8.44 23.03 -8.96
N GLU A 289 7.92 23.90 -8.10
CA GLU A 289 8.26 25.33 -8.07
C GLU A 289 9.77 25.54 -7.84
N LEU A 290 10.40 24.70 -7.02
CA LEU A 290 11.85 24.69 -6.77
C LEU A 290 12.69 24.07 -7.91
N GLY A 291 12.05 23.55 -8.97
CA GLY A 291 12.76 22.85 -10.05
C GLY A 291 13.17 21.41 -9.72
N ARG A 292 12.80 20.88 -8.54
CA ARG A 292 13.10 19.52 -8.08
C ARG A 292 12.11 18.48 -8.61
N ARG A 293 12.13 18.33 -9.94
CA ARG A 293 11.29 17.35 -10.66
C ARG A 293 11.60 15.92 -10.26
N ASP A 294 12.87 15.60 -9.99
CA ASP A 294 13.31 14.29 -9.51
C ASP A 294 12.63 13.89 -8.19
N ALA A 295 12.57 14.82 -7.22
CA ALA A 295 11.89 14.60 -5.94
C ALA A 295 10.37 14.56 -6.09
N ALA A 296 9.80 15.43 -6.95
CA ALA A 296 8.37 15.45 -7.22
C ALA A 296 7.89 14.16 -7.94
N ASP A 297 8.63 13.69 -8.96
CA ASP A 297 8.31 12.48 -9.72
C ASP A 297 8.50 11.23 -8.85
N PHE A 298 9.52 11.24 -7.98
CA PHE A 298 9.68 10.21 -6.96
C PHE A 298 8.45 10.15 -6.05
N LEU A 299 8.03 11.29 -5.49
CA LEU A 299 6.89 11.37 -4.58
C LEU A 299 5.58 10.93 -5.27
N LEU A 300 5.32 11.38 -6.50
CA LEU A 300 4.17 10.93 -7.31
C LEU A 300 4.11 9.40 -7.46
N LYS A 301 5.27 8.74 -7.56
CA LYS A 301 5.36 7.30 -7.75
C LYS A 301 5.01 6.53 -6.47
N VAL A 302 5.34 7.06 -5.31
CA VAL A 302 5.31 6.31 -4.03
C VAL A 302 4.27 6.80 -3.04
N SER A 303 3.62 7.93 -3.31
CA SER A 303 2.57 8.46 -2.47
C SER A 303 1.35 7.54 -2.42
N PRO A 304 0.67 7.47 -1.25
CA PRO A 304 -0.62 6.80 -1.17
C PRO A 304 -1.63 7.50 -2.10
N VAL A 305 -2.55 6.72 -2.68
CA VAL A 305 -3.62 7.23 -3.55
C VAL A 305 -4.91 7.43 -2.76
N PHE A 306 -5.18 6.60 -1.77
CA PHE A 306 -6.45 6.60 -1.05
C PHE A 306 -6.20 6.32 0.43
N ARG A 307 -6.84 7.09 1.32
CA ARG A 307 -6.76 6.89 2.77
C ARG A 307 -8.09 7.23 3.42
N VAL A 308 -8.72 6.24 4.03
CA VAL A 308 -9.96 6.41 4.81
C VAL A 308 -9.63 7.07 6.15
N SER A 309 -10.44 8.05 6.55
CA SER A 309 -10.29 8.68 7.86
C SER A 309 -10.66 7.69 8.97
N PRO A 310 -9.84 7.57 10.04
CA PRO A 310 -10.15 6.70 11.16
C PRO A 310 -11.42 7.11 11.93
N GLU A 311 -11.91 8.34 11.76
CA GLU A 311 -13.09 8.86 12.47
C GLU A 311 -14.44 8.43 11.85
N GLY A 312 -14.43 7.88 10.63
CA GLY A 312 -15.64 7.43 9.93
C GLY A 312 -15.90 5.92 9.99
N ALA A 313 -14.89 5.13 10.39
CA ALA A 313 -15.03 3.70 10.55
C ALA A 313 -15.76 3.42 11.87
N SER A 314 -17.05 3.09 11.80
CA SER A 314 -17.81 2.53 12.92
C SER A 314 -17.01 1.39 13.55
N GLN A 315 -16.42 1.68 14.69
CA GLN A 315 -15.46 0.87 15.42
C GLN A 315 -16.17 -0.24 16.19
N GLU A 316 -17.09 -0.96 15.55
CA GLU A 316 -17.78 -2.11 16.14
C GLU A 316 -17.45 -3.36 15.33
N SER A 317 -16.47 -4.12 15.84
CA SER A 317 -16.32 -5.59 15.75
C SER A 317 -14.97 -6.15 15.30
N TYR A 318 -13.99 -5.34 14.88
CA TYR A 318 -12.66 -5.87 14.57
C TYR A 318 -11.61 -5.33 15.53
N ARG A 319 -11.54 -5.94 16.72
CA ARG A 319 -10.37 -5.80 17.60
C ARG A 319 -9.14 -6.31 16.83
N THR A 320 -8.26 -5.39 16.46
CA THR A 320 -6.88 -5.67 16.06
C THR A 320 -6.16 -6.39 17.19
N ILE A 321 -6.21 -7.72 17.21
CA ILE A 321 -5.33 -8.54 18.06
C ILE A 321 -4.21 -9.07 17.16
N CYS A 322 -3.39 -8.16 16.66
CA CYS A 322 -2.06 -8.49 16.17
C CYS A 322 -1.16 -8.62 17.40
N ASN A 323 -1.24 -9.71 18.15
CA ASN A 323 -0.19 -10.02 19.12
C ASN A 323 1.08 -10.36 18.34
N GLY A 324 1.92 -9.35 18.14
CA GLY A 324 3.32 -9.45 17.74
C GLY A 324 4.17 -10.06 18.85
N GLY A 325 3.85 -11.29 19.24
CA GLY A 325 4.63 -12.09 20.18
C GLY A 325 5.15 -13.33 19.46
N THR A 326 6.29 -13.22 18.78
CA THR A 326 7.11 -14.40 18.55
C THR A 326 7.64 -14.85 19.90
N SER A 327 7.10 -15.93 20.46
CA SER A 327 7.69 -16.59 21.62
C SER A 327 9.07 -17.12 21.21
N HIS A 328 10.12 -16.45 21.66
CA HIS A 328 11.48 -16.97 21.63
C HIS A 328 11.60 -18.08 22.68
N ASN A 329 11.14 -19.29 22.35
CA ASN A 329 11.51 -20.49 23.10
C ASN A 329 12.67 -21.19 22.39
N SER A 330 13.87 -20.78 22.81
CA SER A 330 15.08 -21.58 23.03
C SER A 330 15.21 -22.91 22.29
N ILE A 331 16.02 -22.93 21.23
CA ILE A 331 16.81 -24.12 20.87
C ILE A 331 18.24 -23.84 21.32
N SER A 332 18.48 -24.11 22.60
CA SER A 332 19.81 -24.22 23.18
C SER A 332 19.99 -25.64 23.72
N SER A 333 21.15 -26.21 23.42
CA SER A 333 21.74 -27.44 23.95
C SER A 333 21.06 -28.78 23.63
N VAL A 334 21.61 -29.49 22.64
CA VAL A 334 21.90 -30.92 22.82
C VAL A 334 23.41 -31.10 22.65
N ILE A 335 23.94 -31.81 23.63
CA ILE A 335 25.32 -31.93 24.07
C ILE A 335 26.07 -33.00 23.29
N SER A 336 27.37 -32.79 23.08
CA SER A 336 28.34 -33.79 22.68
C SER A 336 28.33 -35.04 23.57
N ARG A 337 28.27 -36.24 22.98
CA ARG A 337 29.03 -37.41 23.41
C ARG A 337 29.43 -38.23 22.21
#